data_AF-A0A812SRS2-F1
#
_entry.id   AF-A0A812SRS2-F1
#
_cell.length_a   1.000
_cell.length_b   1.000
_cell.length_c   1.000
_cell.angle_alpha   90.00
_cell.angle_beta   90.00
_cell.angle_gamma   90.00
#
_symmetry.space_group_name_H-M   'P 1'
#
loop_
_entity.id
_entity.type
_entity.pdbx_description
1 polymer ?
#
loop_
_entity_poly.entity_id
_entity_poly.type
_entity_poly.pdbx_seq_one_letter_code
_entity_poly.pdbx_strand_id
1 'polypeptide(L)'
;VSIDQADPSMTQRGVYGLGGFLALSRELMVLWSPPLFTRLWCVFELAAFRKANPNGKIVLAPLYVEVLVGIILLWLLFMQILHFLLYTFVPASQIFVFLGLLPILLCIHQARKTFGQKRQLLANLRKFDLSLASCSNDFDRRFIYAGIRAWYGSYEAFTEYVRGPVFQELVSPLLSFQVPLRYWILIGLFEMSSLLEFTVAFIRGGAPIELVLSQLLASVLSQILWRLLAMQLVFFLCDRCSFSGFGCIDLLVSFGIWLLVVAFLFGSFQLTGFAEANGLALSAASALLASVASFLSFGGYTCLMR
;
A
#
# COMPACT_ATOMS: atom_id res chain seq x y z
N VAL A 1 -5.68 -7.32 -23.49
CA VAL A 1 -6.49 -6.88 -24.65
C VAL A 1 -6.50 -5.36 -24.65
N SER A 2 -6.22 -4.73 -25.79
CA SER A 2 -6.41 -3.28 -25.95
C SER A 2 -7.61 -3.09 -26.86
N ILE A 3 -8.64 -2.40 -26.39
CA ILE A 3 -9.80 -2.05 -27.21
C ILE A 3 -9.53 -0.67 -27.80
N ASP A 4 -9.56 -0.56 -29.12
CA ASP A 4 -9.44 0.72 -29.83
C ASP A 4 -10.48 1.71 -29.28
N GLN A 5 -10.03 2.90 -28.87
CA GLN A 5 -10.90 3.96 -28.33
C GLN A 5 -11.19 5.06 -29.37
N ALA A 6 -10.54 5.02 -30.53
CA ALA A 6 -10.65 6.03 -31.58
C ALA A 6 -11.60 5.60 -32.71
N ASP A 7 -11.59 4.31 -33.09
CA ASP A 7 -12.48 3.77 -34.14
C ASP A 7 -13.66 2.98 -33.53
N PRO A 8 -14.91 3.50 -33.61
CA PRO A 8 -16.09 2.85 -33.05
C PRO A 8 -16.32 1.42 -33.56
N SER A 9 -15.95 1.13 -34.81
CA SER A 9 -16.12 -0.19 -35.42
C SER A 9 -15.16 -1.22 -34.83
N MET A 10 -13.94 -0.79 -34.48
CA MET A 10 -12.92 -1.60 -33.83
C MET A 10 -13.23 -1.74 -32.34
N THR A 11 -13.74 -0.69 -31.69
CA THR A 11 -14.27 -0.76 -30.32
C THR A 11 -15.35 -1.83 -30.23
N GLN A 12 -16.35 -1.78 -31.12
CA GLN A 12 -17.46 -2.73 -31.13
C GLN A 12 -16.99 -4.17 -31.36
N ARG A 13 -16.07 -4.39 -32.32
CA ARG A 13 -15.46 -5.72 -32.54
C ARG A 13 -14.69 -6.21 -31.32
N GLY A 14 -13.94 -5.33 -30.65
CA GLY A 14 -13.23 -5.64 -29.42
C GLY A 14 -14.18 -6.03 -28.28
N VAL A 15 -15.29 -5.31 -28.15
CA VAL A 15 -16.35 -5.58 -27.18
C VAL A 15 -16.99 -6.96 -27.40
N TYR A 16 -17.34 -7.31 -28.65
CA TYR A 16 -17.89 -8.64 -28.94
C TYR A 16 -16.89 -9.77 -28.71
N GLY A 17 -15.60 -9.52 -28.93
CA GLY A 17 -14.54 -10.50 -28.67
C GLY A 17 -14.23 -10.71 -27.18
N LEU A 18 -14.67 -9.80 -26.30
CA LEU A 18 -14.27 -9.79 -24.89
C LEU A 18 -14.60 -11.10 -24.17
N GLY A 19 -15.77 -11.68 -24.41
CA GLY A 19 -16.17 -12.95 -23.77
C GLY A 19 -15.20 -14.10 -24.05
N GLY A 20 -14.70 -14.21 -25.29
CA GLY A 20 -13.70 -15.22 -25.66
C GLY A 20 -12.35 -14.97 -24.96
N PHE A 21 -11.94 -13.71 -24.85
CA PHE A 21 -10.73 -13.36 -24.11
C PHE A 21 -10.85 -13.68 -22.62
N LEU A 22 -11.98 -13.34 -21.99
CA LEU A 22 -12.21 -13.62 -20.57
C LEU A 22 -12.19 -15.13 -20.28
N ALA A 23 -12.79 -15.94 -21.17
CA ALA A 23 -12.79 -17.40 -21.05
C ALA A 23 -11.39 -18.03 -21.10
N LEU A 24 -10.49 -17.48 -21.92
CA LEU A 24 -9.11 -17.99 -22.10
C LEU A 24 -8.09 -17.37 -21.15
N SER A 25 -8.42 -16.25 -20.49
CA SER A 25 -7.49 -15.52 -19.63
C SER A 25 -7.30 -16.22 -18.29
N ARG A 26 -6.04 -16.52 -17.90
CA ARG A 26 -5.73 -17.16 -16.61
C ARG A 26 -6.01 -16.24 -15.41
N GLU A 27 -5.79 -14.94 -15.58
CA GLU A 27 -5.92 -13.94 -14.53
C GLU A 27 -6.56 -12.67 -15.11
N LEU A 28 -7.51 -12.09 -14.37
CA LEU A 28 -8.04 -10.75 -14.60
C LEU A 28 -7.48 -9.80 -13.54
N MET A 29 -6.54 -8.96 -13.93
CA MET A 29 -5.99 -7.92 -13.08
C MET A 29 -6.78 -6.62 -13.24
N VAL A 30 -7.43 -6.19 -12.17
CA VAL A 30 -8.22 -4.97 -12.13
C VAL A 30 -7.51 -3.91 -11.30
N LEU A 31 -7.03 -2.88 -11.98
CA LEU A 31 -6.50 -1.68 -11.36
C LEU A 31 -7.67 -0.84 -10.85
N TRP A 32 -7.85 -0.76 -9.53
CA TRP A 32 -9.06 -0.15 -8.97
C TRP A 32 -8.84 1.28 -8.49
N SER A 33 -9.92 2.06 -8.62
CA SER A 33 -10.08 3.43 -8.13
C SER A 33 -11.49 3.60 -7.55
N PRO A 34 -11.79 4.67 -6.78
CA PRO A 34 -13.08 4.83 -6.11
C PRO A 34 -14.34 4.65 -6.99
N PRO A 35 -14.40 5.10 -8.27
CA PRO A 35 -15.58 4.91 -9.12
C PRO A 35 -15.59 3.56 -9.86
N LEU A 36 -14.80 2.57 -9.46
CA LEU A 36 -14.78 1.27 -10.16
C LEU A 36 -16.16 0.61 -10.12
N PHE A 37 -16.75 0.45 -8.93
CA PHE A 37 -18.03 -0.26 -8.77
C PHE A 37 -19.28 0.58 -9.02
N THR A 38 -19.11 1.86 -9.34
CA THR A 38 -20.21 2.70 -9.84
C THR A 38 -20.37 2.60 -11.35
N ARG A 39 -19.39 2.05 -12.07
CA ARG A 39 -19.39 1.89 -13.53
C ARG A 39 -19.94 0.53 -13.91
N LEU A 40 -21.01 0.52 -14.67
CA LEU A 40 -21.71 -0.68 -15.13
C LEU A 40 -20.77 -1.66 -15.83
N TRP A 41 -19.93 -1.15 -16.73
CA TRP A 41 -18.99 -1.96 -17.50
C TRP A 41 -18.01 -2.73 -16.63
N CYS A 42 -17.39 -2.06 -15.65
CA CYS A 42 -16.38 -2.67 -14.79
C CYS A 42 -16.98 -3.80 -13.93
N VAL A 43 -18.19 -3.60 -13.41
CA VAL A 43 -18.89 -4.61 -12.61
C VAL A 43 -19.31 -5.79 -13.48
N PHE A 44 -19.83 -5.50 -14.68
CA PHE A 44 -20.17 -6.54 -15.66
C PHE A 44 -18.95 -7.37 -16.07
N GLU A 45 -17.80 -6.74 -16.35
CA GLU A 45 -16.57 -7.43 -16.74
C GLU A 45 -16.08 -8.41 -15.66
N LEU A 46 -16.12 -8.02 -14.39
CA LEU A 46 -15.78 -8.88 -13.26
C LEU A 46 -16.69 -10.10 -13.16
N ALA A 47 -18.00 -9.88 -13.22
CA ALA A 47 -18.99 -10.94 -13.15
C ALA A 47 -18.88 -11.87 -14.38
N ALA A 48 -18.70 -11.28 -15.56
CA ALA A 48 -18.54 -11.98 -16.82
C ALA A 48 -17.29 -12.85 -16.83
N PHE A 49 -16.16 -12.36 -16.31
CA PHE A 49 -14.94 -13.14 -16.17
C PHE A 49 -15.15 -14.37 -15.31
N ARG A 50 -15.78 -14.22 -14.13
CA ARG A 50 -16.06 -15.37 -13.26
C ARG A 50 -17.04 -16.36 -13.90
N LYS A 51 -18.01 -15.89 -14.67
CA LYS A 51 -18.96 -16.73 -15.41
C LYS A 51 -18.29 -17.50 -16.55
N ALA A 52 -17.44 -16.84 -17.32
CA ALA A 52 -16.75 -17.42 -18.48
C ALA A 52 -15.54 -18.28 -18.08
N ASN A 53 -14.91 -17.97 -16.94
CA ASN A 53 -13.76 -18.70 -16.40
C ASN A 53 -13.91 -18.91 -14.88
N PRO A 54 -14.67 -19.95 -14.46
CA PRO A 54 -14.92 -20.22 -13.04
C PRO A 54 -13.67 -20.47 -12.20
N ASN A 55 -12.57 -20.91 -12.82
CA ASN A 55 -11.29 -21.20 -12.16
C ASN A 55 -10.26 -20.09 -12.35
N GLY A 56 -10.58 -19.02 -13.10
CA GLY A 56 -9.69 -17.89 -13.32
C GLY A 56 -9.41 -17.13 -12.03
N LYS A 57 -8.29 -16.42 -11.95
CA LYS A 57 -7.94 -15.62 -10.77
C LYS A 57 -8.31 -14.16 -11.00
N ILE A 58 -9.05 -13.53 -10.07
CA ILE A 58 -9.25 -12.06 -10.11
C ILE A 58 -8.27 -11.42 -9.12
N VAL A 59 -7.50 -10.44 -9.59
CA VAL A 59 -6.55 -9.69 -8.76
C VAL A 59 -6.95 -8.21 -8.76
N LEU A 60 -7.34 -7.69 -7.60
CA LEU A 60 -7.57 -6.27 -7.41
C LEU A 60 -6.26 -5.60 -6.97
N ALA A 61 -5.68 -4.79 -7.85
CA ALA A 61 -4.48 -4.03 -7.55
C ALA A 61 -4.84 -2.55 -7.31
N PRO A 62 -4.62 -2.02 -6.10
CA PRO A 62 -4.83 -0.61 -5.81
C PRO A 62 -3.78 0.27 -6.50
N LEU A 63 -4.21 1.26 -7.28
CA LEU A 63 -3.31 2.21 -7.97
C LEU A 63 -2.52 3.14 -7.03
N TYR A 64 -2.97 3.27 -5.78
CA TYR A 64 -2.39 4.23 -4.84
C TYR A 64 -1.13 3.72 -4.14
N VAL A 65 -0.85 2.41 -4.19
CA VAL A 65 0.31 1.85 -3.46
C VAL A 65 1.58 2.36 -4.08
N GLU A 66 1.66 2.34 -5.40
CA GLU A 66 2.78 2.86 -6.18
C GLU A 66 2.98 4.36 -5.94
N VAL A 67 1.87 5.13 -5.92
CA VAL A 67 1.91 6.57 -5.63
C VAL A 67 2.45 6.82 -4.22
N LEU A 68 1.97 6.09 -3.22
CA LEU A 68 2.41 6.26 -1.84
C LEU A 68 3.87 5.85 -1.66
N VAL A 69 4.30 4.74 -2.26
CA VAL A 69 5.71 4.31 -2.26
C VAL A 69 6.58 5.38 -2.94
N GLY A 70 6.14 5.92 -4.08
CA GLY A 70 6.84 7.01 -4.76
C GLY A 70 6.98 8.26 -3.89
N ILE A 71 5.91 8.68 -3.21
CA ILE A 71 5.94 9.80 -2.26
C ILE A 71 6.92 9.52 -1.12
N ILE A 72 6.91 8.30 -0.54
CA ILE A 72 7.84 7.91 0.52
C ILE A 72 9.29 7.98 0.01
N LEU A 73 9.59 7.47 -1.18
CA LEU A 73 10.95 7.49 -1.73
C LEU A 73 11.45 8.91 -2.01
N LEU A 74 10.62 9.76 -2.63
CA LEU A 74 10.95 11.17 -2.87
C LEU A 74 11.18 11.91 -1.55
N TRP A 75 10.39 11.57 -0.54
CA TRP A 75 10.52 12.11 0.80
C TRP A 75 11.83 11.68 1.47
N LEU A 76 12.17 10.39 1.43
CA LEU A 76 13.43 9.89 1.96
C LEU A 76 14.62 10.58 1.29
N LEU A 77 14.57 10.75 -0.04
CA LEU A 77 15.59 11.49 -0.78
C LEU A 77 15.71 12.95 -0.32
N PHE A 78 14.58 13.64 -0.21
CA PHE A 78 14.55 15.01 0.30
C PHE A 78 15.18 15.11 1.69
N MET A 79 14.86 14.15 2.56
CA MET A 79 15.40 14.08 3.91
C MET A 79 16.91 13.88 3.95
N GLN A 80 17.47 13.06 3.05
CA GLN A 80 18.91 12.90 2.96
C GLN A 80 19.61 14.18 2.49
N ILE A 81 19.05 14.84 1.47
CA ILE A 81 19.58 16.13 0.98
C ILE A 81 19.53 17.16 2.11
N LEU A 82 18.40 17.26 2.81
CA LEU A 82 18.24 18.20 3.92
C LEU A 82 19.20 17.89 5.07
N HIS A 83 19.35 16.62 5.45
CA HIS A 83 20.29 16.19 6.47
C HIS A 83 21.73 16.56 6.11
N PHE A 84 22.17 16.26 4.87
CA PHE A 84 23.49 16.60 4.37
C PHE A 84 23.77 18.11 4.41
N LEU A 85 22.84 18.92 3.92
CA LEU A 85 22.96 20.38 3.95
C LEU A 85 23.05 20.89 5.39
N LEU A 86 22.14 20.46 6.26
CA LEU A 86 22.08 20.95 7.64
C LEU A 86 23.28 20.51 8.47
N TYR A 87 23.74 19.27 8.32
CA TYR A 87 24.95 18.78 8.99
C TYR A 87 26.18 19.62 8.64
N THR A 88 26.24 20.13 7.42
CA THR A 88 27.34 20.98 6.94
C THR A 88 27.32 22.38 7.57
N PHE A 89 26.14 22.96 7.81
CA PHE A 89 26.00 24.37 8.20
C PHE A 89 25.62 24.62 9.65
N VAL A 90 24.98 23.67 10.33
CA VAL A 90 24.49 23.85 11.70
C VAL A 90 24.91 22.65 12.54
N PRO A 91 25.89 22.80 13.46
CA PRO A 91 26.26 21.71 14.33
C PRO A 91 25.08 21.33 15.23
N ALA A 92 24.56 20.12 14.97
CA ALA A 92 23.78 19.30 15.88
C ALA A 92 22.57 19.97 16.56
N SER A 93 21.48 20.22 15.82
CA SER A 93 20.17 20.40 16.45
C SER A 93 19.23 19.23 16.12
N GLN A 94 18.80 18.51 17.17
CA GLN A 94 17.77 17.46 17.05
C GLN A 94 16.44 18.01 16.53
N ILE A 95 16.22 19.33 16.61
CA ILE A 95 15.04 20.04 16.10
C ILE A 95 14.84 19.77 14.60
N PHE A 96 15.91 19.67 13.82
CA PHE A 96 15.82 19.43 12.37
C PHE A 96 15.31 18.03 12.04
N VAL A 97 15.56 17.04 12.90
CA VAL A 97 15.00 15.69 12.71
C VAL A 97 13.48 15.77 12.81
N PHE A 98 12.93 16.50 13.78
CA PHE A 98 11.47 16.65 13.93
C PHE A 98 10.83 17.44 12.78
N LEU A 99 11.44 18.55 12.36
CA LEU A 99 10.96 19.32 11.20
C LEU A 99 10.98 18.47 9.93
N GLY A 100 12.06 17.70 9.77
CA GLY A 100 12.20 16.69 8.76
C GLY A 100 11.32 15.44 8.96
N LEU A 101 10.34 15.42 9.87
CA LEU A 101 9.33 14.36 9.89
C LEU A 101 7.94 14.91 9.53
N LEU A 102 7.77 16.23 9.38
CA LEU A 102 6.47 16.85 9.14
C LEU A 102 5.79 16.36 7.85
N PRO A 103 6.46 16.23 6.69
CA PRO A 103 5.84 15.66 5.49
C PRO A 103 5.29 14.24 5.64
N ILE A 104 5.78 13.43 6.61
CA ILE A 104 5.17 12.12 6.92
C ILE A 104 3.70 12.30 7.36
N LEU A 105 3.34 13.42 7.99
CA LEU A 105 1.95 13.73 8.35
C LEU A 105 1.06 13.78 7.10
N LEU A 106 1.54 14.36 6.00
CA LEU A 106 0.81 14.42 4.74
C LEU A 106 0.66 13.02 4.14
N CYS A 107 1.72 12.20 4.18
CA CYS A 107 1.69 10.80 3.75
C CYS A 107 0.66 9.99 4.56
N ILE A 108 0.67 10.13 5.89
CA ILE A 108 -0.28 9.47 6.81
C ILE A 108 -1.71 9.90 6.48
N HIS A 109 -1.95 11.19 6.30
CA HIS A 109 -3.27 11.71 5.96
C HIS A 109 -3.77 11.20 4.61
N GLN A 110 -2.91 11.19 3.59
CA GLN A 110 -3.25 10.67 2.28
C GLN A 110 -3.49 9.15 2.31
N ALA A 111 -2.67 8.40 3.03
CA ALA A 111 -2.85 6.96 3.24
C ALA A 111 -4.19 6.66 3.92
N ARG A 112 -4.57 7.42 4.96
CA ARG A 112 -5.87 7.30 5.63
C ARG A 112 -7.04 7.53 4.68
N LYS A 113 -7.01 8.61 3.90
CA LYS A 113 -8.05 8.90 2.89
C LYS A 113 -8.19 7.74 1.90
N THR A 114 -7.07 7.19 1.49
CA THR A 114 -7.00 6.08 0.54
C THR A 114 -7.58 4.79 1.13
N PHE A 115 -7.29 4.46 2.39
CA PHE A 115 -7.95 3.37 3.09
C PHE A 115 -9.45 3.61 3.30
N GLY A 116 -9.84 4.87 3.50
CA GLY A 116 -11.25 5.26 3.58
C GLY A 116 -11.98 4.97 2.26
N GLN A 117 -11.36 5.35 1.13
CA GLN A 117 -11.84 5.02 -0.21
C GLN A 117 -11.92 3.51 -0.45
N LYS A 118 -10.97 2.72 0.06
CA LYS A 118 -11.02 1.24 0.03
C LYS A 118 -12.26 0.71 0.75
N ARG A 119 -12.56 1.22 1.95
CA ARG A 119 -13.76 0.80 2.70
C ARG A 119 -15.05 1.24 2.02
N GLN A 120 -15.06 2.45 1.45
CA GLN A 120 -16.19 2.94 0.67
C GLN A 120 -16.43 2.09 -0.59
N LEU A 121 -15.35 1.69 -1.27
CA LEU A 121 -15.42 0.79 -2.42
C LEU A 121 -16.09 -0.54 -2.04
N LEU A 122 -15.67 -1.16 -0.94
CA LEU A 122 -16.28 -2.39 -0.41
C LEU A 122 -17.76 -2.18 -0.03
N ALA A 123 -18.08 -1.06 0.60
CA ALA A 123 -19.45 -0.72 0.96
C ALA A 123 -20.33 -0.53 -0.29
N ASN A 124 -19.81 0.11 -1.34
CA ASN A 124 -20.50 0.31 -2.61
C ASN A 124 -20.73 -1.03 -3.31
N LEU A 125 -19.75 -1.94 -3.32
CA LEU A 125 -19.91 -3.27 -3.91
C LEU A 125 -20.99 -4.08 -3.17
N ARG A 126 -21.00 -4.03 -1.84
CA ARG A 126 -22.02 -4.70 -1.02
C ARG A 126 -23.44 -4.18 -1.30
N LYS A 127 -23.57 -2.89 -1.58
CA LYS A 127 -24.84 -2.21 -1.89
C LYS A 127 -25.08 -2.05 -3.40
N PHE A 128 -24.30 -2.72 -4.25
CA PHE A 128 -24.33 -2.52 -5.70
C PHE A 128 -25.74 -2.68 -6.25
N ASP A 129 -26.22 -1.75 -7.07
CA ASP A 129 -27.53 -1.81 -7.70
C ASP A 129 -27.36 -1.53 -9.19
N LEU A 130 -27.85 -2.45 -10.02
CA LEU A 130 -27.73 -2.35 -11.48
C LEU A 130 -28.40 -1.09 -12.02
N SER A 131 -29.53 -0.66 -11.43
CA SER A 131 -30.28 0.52 -11.88
C SER A 131 -29.53 1.83 -11.64
N LEU A 132 -28.72 1.87 -10.58
CA LEU A 132 -27.91 3.03 -10.19
C LEU A 132 -26.54 3.05 -10.86
N ALA A 133 -26.17 2.00 -11.58
CA ALA A 133 -24.88 1.91 -12.25
C ALA A 133 -24.78 2.92 -13.39
N SER A 134 -23.70 3.70 -13.36
CA SER A 134 -23.35 4.67 -14.40
C SER A 134 -22.84 3.96 -15.65
N CYS A 135 -23.27 4.43 -16.82
CA CYS A 135 -22.80 3.95 -18.11
C CYS A 135 -22.62 5.17 -19.03
N SER A 136 -21.49 5.25 -19.72
CA SER A 136 -21.13 6.45 -20.49
C SER A 136 -21.98 6.64 -21.74
N ASN A 137 -22.51 5.56 -22.32
CA ASN A 137 -23.36 5.62 -23.51
C ASN A 137 -24.48 4.56 -23.44
N ASP A 138 -25.57 4.81 -24.17
CA ASP A 138 -26.74 3.92 -24.17
C ASP A 138 -26.56 2.65 -24.99
N PHE A 139 -25.59 2.62 -25.90
CA PHE A 139 -25.26 1.42 -26.66
C PHE A 139 -24.68 0.34 -25.74
N ASP A 140 -23.65 0.67 -24.97
CA ASP A 140 -23.00 -0.18 -23.99
C ASP A 140 -24.00 -0.63 -22.93
N ARG A 141 -24.87 0.27 -22.45
CA ARG A 141 -25.94 -0.08 -21.51
C ARG A 141 -26.83 -1.18 -22.07
N ARG A 142 -27.33 -1.03 -23.31
CA ARG A 142 -28.19 -2.03 -23.96
C ARG A 142 -27.45 -3.34 -24.20
N PHE A 143 -26.21 -3.26 -24.68
CA PHE A 143 -25.36 -4.43 -24.91
C PHE A 143 -25.12 -5.22 -23.62
N ILE A 144 -24.70 -4.54 -22.56
CA ILE A 144 -24.46 -5.14 -21.24
C ILE A 144 -25.75 -5.73 -20.68
N TYR A 145 -26.89 -5.04 -20.79
CA TYR A 145 -28.16 -5.55 -20.28
C TYR A 145 -28.61 -6.81 -21.03
N ALA A 146 -28.41 -6.86 -22.35
CA ALA A 146 -28.64 -8.07 -23.14
C ALA A 146 -27.72 -9.21 -22.69
N GLY A 147 -26.43 -8.93 -22.47
CA GLY A 147 -25.46 -9.89 -21.93
C GLY A 147 -25.83 -10.40 -20.54
N ILE A 148 -26.26 -9.50 -19.65
CA ILE A 148 -26.74 -9.85 -18.31
C ILE A 148 -27.93 -10.80 -18.40
N ARG A 149 -28.94 -10.47 -19.21
CA ARG A 149 -30.12 -11.32 -19.39
C ARG A 149 -29.76 -12.69 -19.96
N ALA A 150 -28.83 -12.72 -20.92
CA ALA A 150 -28.38 -13.97 -21.54
C ALA A 150 -27.60 -14.87 -20.56
N TRP A 151 -26.75 -14.30 -19.71
CA TRP A 151 -25.81 -15.07 -18.87
C TRP A 151 -26.36 -15.39 -17.46
N TYR A 152 -27.23 -14.51 -16.94
CA TYR A 152 -27.76 -14.59 -15.58
C TYR A 152 -29.29 -14.76 -15.54
N GLY A 153 -29.98 -14.69 -16.68
CA GLY A 153 -31.44 -14.87 -16.78
C GLY A 153 -32.24 -13.62 -16.42
N SER A 154 -31.86 -12.90 -15.36
CA SER A 154 -32.51 -11.64 -14.96
C SER A 154 -31.51 -10.61 -14.41
N TYR A 155 -31.97 -9.37 -14.29
CA TYR A 155 -31.20 -8.25 -13.72
C TYR A 155 -31.00 -8.40 -12.20
N GLU A 156 -31.98 -8.98 -11.53
CA GLU A 156 -31.98 -9.28 -10.10
C GLU A 156 -30.95 -10.38 -9.80
N ALA A 157 -30.97 -11.47 -10.57
CA ALA A 157 -30.01 -12.56 -10.44
C ALA A 157 -28.56 -12.09 -10.63
N PHE A 158 -28.34 -11.16 -11.58
CA PHE A 158 -27.02 -10.52 -11.73
C PHE A 158 -26.63 -9.68 -10.51
N THR A 159 -27.55 -8.88 -10.00
CA THR A 159 -27.29 -8.03 -8.81
C THR A 159 -26.97 -8.89 -7.59
N GLU A 160 -27.71 -9.97 -7.36
CA GLU A 160 -27.44 -10.94 -6.30
C GLU A 160 -26.10 -11.64 -6.50
N TYR A 161 -25.77 -12.02 -7.74
CA TYR A 161 -24.48 -12.62 -8.06
C TYR A 161 -23.30 -11.69 -7.75
N VAL A 162 -23.43 -10.40 -8.08
CA VAL A 162 -22.41 -9.39 -7.77
C VAL A 162 -22.27 -9.18 -6.26
N ARG A 163 -23.39 -9.05 -5.54
CA ARG A 163 -23.41 -8.83 -4.08
C ARG A 163 -22.99 -10.06 -3.26
N GLY A 164 -23.13 -11.25 -3.83
CA GLY A 164 -22.79 -12.52 -3.19
C GLY A 164 -21.43 -13.04 -3.64
N PRO A 165 -21.37 -14.01 -4.59
CA PRO A 165 -20.13 -14.65 -5.01
C PRO A 165 -18.99 -13.68 -5.38
N VAL A 166 -19.25 -12.67 -6.21
CA VAL A 166 -18.21 -11.72 -6.64
C VAL A 166 -17.71 -10.91 -5.45
N PHE A 167 -18.60 -10.36 -4.62
CA PHE A 167 -18.22 -9.63 -3.41
C PHE A 167 -17.36 -10.48 -2.48
N GLN A 168 -17.76 -11.71 -2.16
CA GLN A 168 -17.01 -12.60 -1.26
C GLN A 168 -15.59 -12.86 -1.76
N GLU A 169 -15.44 -13.08 -3.06
CA GLU A 169 -14.14 -13.30 -3.68
C GLU A 169 -13.23 -12.07 -3.58
N LEU A 170 -13.78 -10.87 -3.83
CA LEU A 170 -13.01 -9.62 -3.85
C LEU A 170 -12.71 -9.06 -2.45
N VAL A 171 -13.55 -9.37 -1.45
CA VAL A 171 -13.40 -8.87 -0.08
C VAL A 171 -12.15 -9.42 0.59
N SER A 172 -11.87 -10.72 0.46
CA SER A 172 -10.74 -11.35 1.17
C SER A 172 -9.37 -10.70 0.81
N PRO A 173 -9.03 -10.50 -0.48
CA PRO A 173 -7.82 -9.77 -0.86
C PRO A 173 -7.82 -8.29 -0.47
N LEU A 174 -8.98 -7.63 -0.48
CA LEU A 174 -9.08 -6.20 -0.16
C LEU A 174 -9.01 -5.91 1.35
N LEU A 175 -9.49 -6.82 2.18
CA LEU A 175 -9.34 -6.73 3.63
C LEU A 175 -7.89 -6.93 4.01
N SER A 176 -7.22 -7.94 3.44
CA SER A 176 -5.83 -8.30 3.72
C SER A 176 -4.79 -7.37 3.05
N PHE A 177 -5.05 -6.06 2.96
CA PHE A 177 -4.12 -5.12 2.32
C PHE A 177 -2.70 -5.29 2.87
N GLN A 178 -1.82 -5.76 2.00
CA GLN A 178 -0.40 -5.92 2.26
C GLN A 178 0.35 -5.20 1.17
N VAL A 179 1.23 -4.29 1.56
CA VAL A 179 2.22 -3.73 0.63
C VAL A 179 3.10 -4.90 0.17
N PRO A 180 3.18 -5.18 -1.14
CA PRO A 180 4.03 -6.25 -1.66
C PRO A 180 5.48 -6.17 -1.14
N LEU A 181 6.08 -7.31 -0.81
CA LEU A 181 7.46 -7.41 -0.29
C LEU A 181 8.48 -6.64 -1.12
N ARG A 182 8.33 -6.64 -2.45
CA ARG A 182 9.19 -5.88 -3.37
C ARG A 182 9.27 -4.39 -3.05
N TYR A 183 8.17 -3.77 -2.60
CA TYR A 183 8.19 -2.36 -2.23
C TYR A 183 8.84 -2.14 -0.86
N TRP A 184 8.70 -3.08 0.08
CA TRP A 184 9.43 -3.03 1.33
C TRP A 184 10.94 -3.12 1.13
N ILE A 185 11.39 -4.02 0.25
CA ILE A 185 12.80 -4.15 -0.14
C ILE A 185 13.28 -2.85 -0.79
N LEU A 186 12.50 -2.26 -1.69
CA LEU A 186 12.86 -1.00 -2.35
C LEU A 186 13.02 0.16 -1.36
N ILE A 187 12.08 0.33 -0.43
CA ILE A 187 12.14 1.36 0.61
C ILE A 187 13.35 1.10 1.54
N GLY A 188 13.54 -0.15 1.97
CA GLY A 188 14.64 -0.53 2.85
C GLY A 188 16.01 -0.36 2.21
N LEU A 189 16.14 -0.66 0.91
CA LEU A 189 17.39 -0.52 0.15
C LEU A 189 17.84 0.95 0.08
N PHE A 190 16.91 1.87 -0.13
CA PHE A 190 17.21 3.30 -0.14
C PHE A 190 17.79 3.75 1.20
N GLU A 191 17.16 3.35 2.30
CA GLU A 191 17.65 3.67 3.65
C GLU A 191 18.99 3.02 3.96
N MET A 192 19.15 1.74 3.59
CA MET A 192 20.38 0.99 3.76
C MET A 192 21.57 1.70 3.11
N SER A 193 21.38 2.25 1.91
CA SER A 193 22.45 2.94 1.18
C SER A 193 23.06 4.07 2.00
N SER A 194 22.23 4.91 2.63
CA SER A 194 22.68 6.04 3.46
C SER A 194 23.41 5.60 4.74
N LEU A 195 22.94 4.51 5.36
CA LEU A 195 23.54 4.02 6.61
C LEU A 195 24.88 3.32 6.36
N LEU A 196 25.03 2.68 5.20
CA LEU A 196 26.28 2.04 4.79
C LEU A 196 27.41 3.04 4.51
N GLU A 197 27.11 4.30 4.15
CA GLU A 197 28.14 5.33 3.97
C GLU A 197 28.95 5.55 5.26
N PHE A 198 28.28 5.59 6.42
CA PHE A 198 28.96 5.69 7.71
C PHE A 198 29.83 4.47 8.01
N THR A 199 29.36 3.26 7.68
CA THR A 199 30.17 2.05 7.84
C THR A 199 31.43 2.10 6.96
N VAL A 200 31.30 2.53 5.71
CA VAL A 200 32.44 2.71 4.80
C VAL A 200 33.41 3.74 5.35
N ALA A 201 32.91 4.84 5.92
CA ALA A 201 33.74 5.86 6.58
C ALA A 201 34.53 5.29 7.77
N PHE A 202 33.91 4.49 8.65
CA PHE A 202 34.60 3.81 9.75
C PHE A 202 35.70 2.86 9.26
N ILE A 203 35.41 2.07 8.23
CA ILE A 203 36.39 1.15 7.62
C ILE A 203 37.57 1.94 7.05
N ARG A 204 37.31 3.02 6.32
CA ARG A 204 38.35 3.89 5.74
C ARG A 204 39.15 4.64 6.80
N GLY A 205 38.55 4.97 7.92
CA GLY A 205 39.20 5.58 9.08
C GLY A 205 40.04 4.62 9.92
N GLY A 206 40.08 3.32 9.58
CA GLY A 206 40.84 2.32 10.34
C GLY A 206 40.21 1.99 11.69
N ALA A 207 38.89 2.13 11.81
CA ALA A 207 38.17 1.76 13.03
C ALA A 207 38.35 0.26 13.36
N PRO A 208 38.37 -0.11 14.66
CA PRO A 208 38.39 -1.52 15.06
C PRO A 208 37.22 -2.30 14.45
N ILE A 209 37.45 -3.56 14.06
CA ILE A 209 36.43 -4.40 13.42
C ILE A 209 35.19 -4.57 14.29
N GLU A 210 35.35 -4.62 15.62
CA GLU A 210 34.24 -4.71 16.57
C GLU A 210 33.31 -3.50 16.48
N LEU A 211 33.87 -2.29 16.30
CA LEU A 211 33.09 -1.06 16.13
C LEU A 211 32.34 -1.06 14.79
N VAL A 212 33.00 -1.51 13.72
CA VAL A 212 32.38 -1.65 12.39
C VAL A 212 31.21 -2.64 12.42
N LEU A 213 31.38 -3.79 13.08
CA LEU A 213 30.33 -4.79 13.24
C LEU A 213 29.20 -4.28 14.15
N SER A 214 29.53 -3.57 15.24
CA SER A 214 28.55 -2.93 16.11
C SER A 214 27.67 -1.96 15.31
N GLN A 215 28.28 -1.10 14.49
CA GLN A 215 27.60 -0.16 13.61
C GLN A 215 26.71 -0.87 12.58
N LEU A 216 27.20 -1.93 11.93
CA LEU A 216 26.41 -2.70 10.97
C LEU A 216 25.17 -3.33 11.60
N LEU A 217 25.31 -3.95 12.77
CA LEU A 217 24.20 -4.62 13.44
C LEU A 217 23.20 -3.63 14.05
N ALA A 218 23.68 -2.68 14.85
CA ALA A 218 22.84 -1.70 15.50
C ALA A 218 22.29 -0.72 14.46
N SER A 219 23.15 0.04 13.79
CA SER A 219 22.73 1.21 13.03
C SER A 219 22.27 0.89 11.61
N VAL A 220 22.70 -0.19 10.97
CA VAL A 220 22.18 -0.58 9.65
C VAL A 220 21.01 -1.55 9.80
N LEU A 221 21.25 -2.75 10.33
CA LEU A 221 20.24 -3.82 10.36
C LEU A 221 19.07 -3.47 11.29
N SER A 222 19.34 -3.12 12.56
CA SER A 222 18.27 -2.80 13.52
C SER A 222 17.44 -1.60 13.07
N GLN A 223 18.07 -0.51 12.60
CA GLN A 223 17.34 0.69 12.14
C GLN A 223 16.41 0.41 10.96
N ILE A 224 16.88 -0.32 9.94
CA ILE A 224 16.04 -0.65 8.77
C ILE A 224 14.80 -1.42 9.24
N LEU A 225 15.00 -2.41 10.11
CA LEU A 225 13.90 -3.23 10.62
C LEU A 225 12.92 -2.40 11.46
N TRP A 226 13.40 -1.54 12.36
CA TRP A 226 12.54 -0.63 13.13
C TRP A 226 11.75 0.33 12.24
N ARG A 227 12.37 0.88 11.19
CA ARG A 227 11.68 1.76 10.23
C ARG A 227 10.61 1.02 9.42
N LEU A 228 10.91 -0.20 8.96
CA LEU A 228 9.93 -1.05 8.28
C LEU A 228 8.74 -1.36 9.20
N LEU A 229 9.02 -1.67 10.48
CA LEU A 229 7.98 -1.89 11.48
C LEU A 229 7.15 -0.62 11.76
N ALA A 230 7.79 0.54 11.82
CA ALA A 230 7.11 1.83 11.97
C ALA A 230 6.16 2.11 10.79
N MET A 231 6.59 1.82 9.56
CA MET A 231 5.76 1.97 8.37
C MET A 231 4.58 0.98 8.37
N GLN A 232 4.77 -0.26 8.82
CA GLN A 232 3.66 -1.19 9.01
C GLN A 232 2.65 -0.68 10.04
N LEU A 233 3.14 -0.15 11.15
CA LEU A 233 2.30 0.47 12.17
C LEU A 233 1.50 1.65 11.58
N VAL A 234 2.13 2.50 10.77
CA VAL A 234 1.45 3.56 10.01
C VAL A 234 0.30 2.98 9.19
N PHE A 235 0.58 2.00 8.32
CA PHE A 235 -0.43 1.41 7.44
C PHE A 235 -1.61 0.82 8.21
N PHE A 236 -1.34 0.13 9.31
CA PHE A 236 -2.37 -0.46 10.15
C PHE A 236 -3.23 0.56 10.86
N LEU A 237 -2.61 1.56 11.48
CA LEU A 237 -3.34 2.64 12.13
C LEU A 237 -4.13 3.43 11.09
N CYS A 238 -3.57 3.65 9.90
CA CYS A 238 -4.26 4.33 8.82
C CYS A 238 -5.48 3.55 8.33
N ASP A 239 -5.36 2.22 8.17
CA ASP A 239 -6.51 1.38 7.81
C ASP A 239 -7.56 1.41 8.92
N ARG A 240 -7.18 1.14 10.18
CA ARG A 240 -8.10 1.12 11.33
C ARG A 240 -8.82 2.44 11.54
N CYS A 241 -8.08 3.56 11.47
CA CYS A 241 -8.57 4.92 11.67
C CYS A 241 -8.94 5.63 10.34
N SER A 242 -9.23 4.89 9.28
CA SER A 242 -9.61 5.45 7.97
C SER A 242 -11.00 6.12 7.93
N PHE A 243 -11.71 6.19 9.06
CA PHE A 243 -12.99 6.87 9.13
C PHE A 243 -12.80 8.37 8.79
N SER A 244 -13.48 8.82 7.75
CA SER A 244 -13.49 10.22 7.34
C SER A 244 -14.46 11.00 8.24
N GLY A 245 -13.95 11.55 9.33
CA GLY A 245 -14.64 12.61 10.05
C GLY A 245 -14.71 13.89 9.20
N PHE A 246 -15.65 14.78 9.49
CA PHE A 246 -15.70 16.08 8.82
C PHE A 246 -14.68 17.05 9.44
N GLY A 247 -13.90 17.72 8.59
CA GLY A 247 -13.05 18.86 8.99
C GLY A 247 -11.84 18.49 9.86
N CYS A 248 -11.62 19.27 10.93
CA CYS A 248 -10.40 19.25 11.74
C CYS A 248 -10.15 17.92 12.48
N ILE A 249 -11.21 17.15 12.80
CA ILE A 249 -11.08 15.86 13.48
C ILE A 249 -10.24 14.89 12.64
N ASP A 250 -10.43 14.90 11.31
CA ASP A 250 -9.67 14.03 10.44
C ASP A 250 -8.18 14.36 10.44
N LEU A 251 -7.82 15.65 10.49
CA LEU A 251 -6.43 16.07 10.60
C LEU A 251 -5.84 15.71 11.98
N LEU A 252 -6.61 15.89 13.06
CA LEU A 252 -6.17 15.55 14.42
C LEU A 252 -5.86 14.06 14.57
N VAL A 253 -6.65 13.18 13.95
CA VAL A 253 -6.36 11.73 13.97
C VAL A 253 -5.06 11.42 13.20
N SER A 254 -4.83 12.05 12.04
CA SER A 254 -3.57 11.89 11.31
C SER A 254 -2.39 12.40 12.13
N PHE A 255 -2.56 13.51 12.84
CA PHE A 255 -1.55 14.08 13.71
C PHE A 255 -1.24 13.17 14.91
N GLY A 256 -2.26 12.56 15.52
CA GLY A 256 -2.07 11.58 16.59
C GLY A 256 -1.27 10.35 16.14
N ILE A 257 -1.57 9.82 14.95
CA ILE A 257 -0.82 8.70 14.36
C ILE A 257 0.62 9.14 14.06
N TRP A 258 0.81 10.33 13.50
CA TRP A 258 2.14 10.89 13.24
C TRP A 258 2.96 11.00 14.52
N LEU A 259 2.39 11.57 15.59
CA LEU A 259 3.09 11.73 16.87
C LEU A 259 3.52 10.38 17.46
N LEU A 260 2.64 9.37 17.40
CA LEU A 260 2.97 8.02 17.85
C LEU A 260 4.13 7.40 17.06
N VAL A 261 4.13 7.58 15.73
CA VAL A 261 5.18 7.06 14.85
C VAL A 261 6.50 7.79 15.06
N VAL A 262 6.47 9.10 15.25
CA VAL A 262 7.66 9.90 15.60
C VAL A 262 8.23 9.45 16.94
N ALA A 263 7.40 9.27 17.96
CA ALA A 263 7.83 8.77 19.26
C ALA A 263 8.45 7.37 19.15
N PHE A 264 7.85 6.48 18.35
CA PHE A 264 8.37 5.15 18.09
C PHE A 264 9.74 5.19 17.40
N LEU A 265 9.87 5.96 16.31
CA LEU A 265 11.12 6.12 15.56
C LEU A 265 12.24 6.76 16.42
N PHE A 266 11.88 7.73 17.25
CA PHE A 266 12.82 8.35 18.18
C PHE A 266 13.27 7.35 19.24
N GLY A 267 12.35 6.60 19.84
CA GLY A 267 12.66 5.55 20.80
C GLY A 267 13.57 4.47 20.22
N SER A 268 13.29 4.00 19.00
CA SER A 268 14.15 3.04 18.32
C SER A 268 15.53 3.62 18.00
N PHE A 269 15.60 4.89 17.62
CA PHE A 269 16.87 5.59 17.39
C PHE A 269 17.74 5.63 18.65
N GLN A 270 17.17 6.03 19.79
CA GLN A 270 17.87 6.06 21.07
C GLN A 270 18.32 4.66 21.51
N LEU A 271 17.45 3.66 21.38
CA LEU A 271 17.77 2.28 21.73
C LEU A 271 18.96 1.74 20.92
N THR A 272 18.96 1.99 19.61
CA THR A 272 20.05 1.57 18.74
C THR A 272 21.35 2.31 19.05
N GLY A 273 21.31 3.64 19.23
CA GLY A 273 22.51 4.41 19.58
C GLY A 273 23.09 3.98 20.93
N PHE A 274 22.23 3.65 21.90
CA PHE A 274 22.66 3.06 23.16
C PHE A 274 23.32 1.69 22.96
N ALA A 275 22.72 0.80 22.16
CA ALA A 275 23.29 -0.50 21.88
C ALA A 275 24.66 -0.40 21.20
N GLU A 276 24.79 0.50 20.22
CA GLU A 276 26.04 0.77 19.51
C GLU A 276 27.15 1.23 20.46
N ALA A 277 26.84 2.18 21.35
CA ALA A 277 27.79 2.77 22.30
C ALA A 277 28.26 1.80 23.39
N ASN A 278 27.49 0.75 23.69
CA ASN A 278 27.79 -0.22 24.75
C ASN A 278 28.31 -1.56 24.21
N GLY A 279 28.68 -1.62 22.93
CA GLY A 279 29.45 -2.71 22.36
C GLY A 279 28.66 -3.76 21.58
N LEU A 280 29.40 -4.68 20.96
CA LEU A 280 28.90 -5.60 19.94
C LEU A 280 27.75 -6.52 20.42
N ALA A 281 27.81 -6.99 21.67
CA ALA A 281 26.79 -7.89 22.21
C ALA A 281 25.41 -7.22 22.29
N LEU A 282 25.34 -5.96 22.72
CA LEU A 282 24.09 -5.22 22.79
C LEU A 282 23.59 -4.83 21.40
N SER A 283 24.49 -4.50 20.47
CA SER A 283 24.16 -4.28 19.06
C SER A 283 23.52 -5.51 18.41
N ALA A 284 24.08 -6.70 18.67
CA ALA A 284 23.52 -7.96 18.21
C ALA A 284 22.15 -8.24 18.84
N ALA A 285 21.99 -8.00 20.14
CA ALA A 285 20.70 -8.16 20.83
C ALA A 285 19.63 -7.21 20.28
N SER A 286 19.97 -5.95 19.98
CA SER A 286 19.06 -4.98 19.35
C SER A 286 18.62 -5.45 17.96
N ALA A 287 19.56 -5.89 17.12
CA ALA A 287 19.26 -6.41 15.78
C ALA A 287 18.36 -7.66 15.83
N LEU A 288 18.62 -8.58 16.78
CA LEU A 288 17.79 -9.76 16.99
C LEU A 288 16.37 -9.37 17.42
N LEU A 289 16.24 -8.44 18.37
CA LEU A 289 14.95 -7.94 18.82
C LEU A 289 14.15 -7.32 17.67
N ALA A 290 14.78 -6.46 16.87
CA ALA A 290 14.15 -5.84 15.69
C ALA A 290 13.73 -6.88 14.64
N SER A 291 14.53 -7.93 14.46
CA SER A 291 14.25 -9.03 13.53
C SER A 291 13.05 -9.86 13.99
N VAL A 292 13.00 -10.22 15.27
CA VAL A 292 11.87 -10.94 15.88
C VAL A 292 10.60 -10.09 15.81
N ALA A 293 10.66 -8.82 16.19
CA ALA A 293 9.52 -7.91 16.13
C ALA A 293 8.99 -7.76 14.69
N SER A 294 9.89 -7.60 13.71
CA SER A 294 9.52 -7.55 12.30
C SER A 294 8.89 -8.85 11.83
N PHE A 295 9.49 -10.00 12.15
CA PHE A 295 8.96 -11.32 11.78
C PHE A 295 7.57 -11.57 12.36
N LEU A 296 7.38 -11.27 13.65
CA LEU A 296 6.08 -11.41 14.31
C LEU A 296 5.04 -10.46 13.72
N SER A 297 5.43 -9.23 13.37
CA SER A 297 4.53 -8.30 12.70
C SER A 297 4.12 -8.83 11.33
N PHE A 298 5.08 -9.11 10.44
CA PHE A 298 4.81 -9.64 9.10
C PHE A 298 3.99 -10.94 9.13
N GLY A 299 4.34 -11.89 10.01
CA GLY A 299 3.63 -13.15 10.16
C GLY A 299 2.23 -12.99 10.78
N GLY A 300 2.11 -12.15 11.81
CA GLY A 300 0.85 -11.86 12.50
C GLY A 300 -0.17 -11.16 11.61
N TYR A 301 0.25 -10.24 10.73
CA TYR A 301 -0.64 -9.60 9.75
C TYR A 301 -1.34 -10.62 8.84
N THR A 302 -0.64 -11.66 8.43
CA THR A 302 -1.21 -12.74 7.62
C THR A 302 -2.23 -13.58 8.39
N CYS A 303 -2.06 -13.74 9.70
CA CYS A 303 -2.91 -14.59 10.53
C CYS A 303 -4.17 -13.86 11.02
N LEU A 304 -4.05 -12.61 11.47
CA LEU A 304 -5.16 -11.80 12.01
C LEU A 304 -6.19 -11.33 10.97
N MET A 305 -5.87 -11.44 9.67
CA MET A 305 -6.72 -11.01 8.55
C MET A 305 -7.43 -12.19 7.85
N ARG A 306 -7.15 -13.43 8.24
CA ARG A 306 -7.90 -14.61 7.84
C ARG A 306 -9.03 -14.87 8.83
#